data_AF-A0A5L4DFI9-F1
#
_entry.id   AF-A0A5L4DFI9-F1
#
_cell.length_a   1.000
_cell.length_b   1.000
_cell.length_c   1.000
_cell.angle_alpha   90.00
_cell.angle_beta   90.00
_cell.angle_gamma   90.00
#
_symmetry.space_group_name_H-M   'P 1'
#
loop_
_entity.id
_entity.type
_entity.pdbx_description
1 polymer ?
#
loop_
_entity_poly.entity_id
_entity_poly.type
_entity_poly.pdbx_seq_one_letter_code
_entity_poly.pdbx_strand_id
1 'polypeptide(L)'
;MSGNLTQIEQDLRQSSEALQDLRSKYDGALVKIGEANEACKNELESKKTEALEALEASKSEQGIKIAALEGKMQELKSRFITDDNQILIKVGNNADEGEIASLKEALNLALKYSPSIPSSVTREKNRVVVEIQEGWEWREAIGLYHIDLSHIILTQKNFDVPIMCDFSRENMHADNGLLVKLYLDNSKISIKKLHLKAKAKELTQNACWFNNYIYSRFGSVVFIEHLKLDSSLLTTANCTQAGDYTIFTDDGSQLLAHKIEIIKSAATNEGFSVCENSRAYIEWLTLSGGNNNHNGVFISTASSAYIGNITISGNSGHNGVLINTASSAYIGNITISSRSAHQHLLVDGSRLTNHASCNFTGGSAGNNQKLAIVRGGLATVAGNGYSRGAGNDANQAVGVWSAHGSWCFYGNRT
;
A
#
# COMPACT_ATOMS: atom_id res chain seq x y z
N MET A 1 -17.09 130.77 14.84
CA MET A 1 -17.93 129.67 15.40
C MET A 1 -18.83 129.01 14.37
N SER A 2 -19.46 129.74 13.43
CA SER A 2 -20.38 129.16 12.43
C SER A 2 -19.75 128.12 11.47
N GLY A 3 -18.53 128.34 10.95
CA GLY A 3 -17.90 127.41 10.00
C GLY A 3 -17.46 126.05 10.57
N ASN A 4 -17.22 125.94 11.89
CA ASN A 4 -16.85 124.67 12.52
C ASN A 4 -18.06 123.76 12.77
N LEU A 5 -19.25 124.32 13.00
CA LEU A 5 -20.46 123.52 13.22
C LEU A 5 -20.95 122.83 11.94
N THR A 6 -20.92 123.53 10.81
CA THR A 6 -21.36 122.98 9.52
C THR A 6 -20.49 121.81 9.06
N GLN A 7 -19.16 121.89 9.30
CA GLN A 7 -18.23 120.80 9.02
C GLN A 7 -18.51 119.58 9.91
N ILE A 8 -18.72 119.80 11.22
CA ILE A 8 -19.04 118.72 12.16
C ILE A 8 -20.33 118.01 11.77
N GLU A 9 -21.37 118.74 11.36
CA GLU A 9 -22.64 118.16 10.93
C GLU A 9 -22.51 117.33 9.64
N GLN A 10 -21.68 117.79 8.70
CA GLN A 10 -21.40 117.09 7.44
C GLN A 10 -20.59 115.80 7.67
N ASP A 11 -19.58 115.86 8.56
CA ASP A 11 -18.77 114.70 8.96
C ASP A 11 -19.63 113.66 9.71
N LEU A 12 -20.55 114.10 10.58
CA LEU A 12 -21.49 113.22 11.29
C LEU A 12 -22.43 112.51 10.33
N ARG A 13 -22.94 113.23 9.33
CA ARG A 13 -23.83 112.68 8.32
C ARG A 13 -23.13 111.67 7.42
N GLN A 14 -21.91 111.97 6.96
CA GLN A 14 -21.08 111.01 6.22
C GLN A 14 -20.74 109.78 7.07
N SER A 15 -20.43 109.96 8.36
CA SER A 15 -20.14 108.84 9.26
C SER A 15 -21.37 107.96 9.49
N SER A 16 -22.56 108.56 9.62
CA SER A 16 -23.83 107.85 9.72
C SER A 16 -24.17 107.07 8.46
N GLU A 17 -23.99 107.67 7.28
CA GLU A 17 -24.21 107.01 5.98
C GLU A 17 -23.23 105.85 5.78
N ALA A 18 -21.95 106.05 6.13
CA ALA A 18 -20.94 104.99 6.10
C ALA A 18 -21.26 103.83 7.04
N LEU A 19 -21.73 104.11 8.27
CA LEU A 19 -22.18 103.09 9.23
C LEU A 19 -23.38 102.29 8.70
N GLN A 20 -24.32 102.97 8.03
CA GLN A 20 -25.51 102.32 7.47
C GLN A 20 -25.16 101.42 6.28
N ASP A 21 -24.24 101.85 5.41
CA ASP A 21 -23.69 101.02 4.33
C ASP A 21 -22.90 99.81 4.87
N LEU A 22 -22.09 100.01 5.92
CA LEU A 22 -21.34 98.94 6.59
C LEU A 22 -22.30 97.90 7.20
N ARG A 23 -23.38 98.36 7.83
CA ARG A 23 -24.43 97.49 8.38
C ARG A 23 -25.13 96.70 7.27
N SER A 24 -25.51 97.36 6.17
CA SER A 24 -26.14 96.68 5.03
C SER A 24 -25.22 95.62 4.40
N LYS A 25 -23.91 95.89 4.32
CA LYS A 25 -22.91 94.93 3.84
C LYS A 25 -22.74 93.76 4.81
N TYR A 26 -22.74 94.03 6.11
CA TYR A 26 -22.65 93.00 7.15
C TYR A 26 -23.88 92.08 7.16
N ASP A 27 -25.08 92.65 7.10
CA ASP A 27 -26.33 91.89 7.02
C ASP A 27 -26.38 91.05 5.75
N GLY A 28 -25.96 91.59 4.60
CA GLY A 28 -25.84 90.85 3.35
C GLY A 28 -24.79 89.73 3.40
N ALA A 29 -23.68 89.91 4.12
CA ALA A 29 -22.68 88.87 4.33
C ALA A 29 -23.20 87.74 5.24
N LEU A 30 -23.95 88.08 6.29
CA LEU A 30 -24.59 87.12 7.18
C LEU A 30 -25.58 86.21 6.44
N VAL A 31 -26.40 86.79 5.56
CA VAL A 31 -27.34 86.02 4.73
C VAL A 31 -26.59 85.03 3.84
N LYS A 32 -25.54 85.47 3.14
CA LYS A 32 -24.74 84.60 2.27
C LYS A 32 -24.04 83.48 3.04
N ILE A 33 -23.57 83.75 4.27
CA ILE A 33 -22.99 82.73 5.15
C ILE A 33 -24.06 81.72 5.58
N GLY A 34 -25.27 82.19 5.90
CA GLY A 34 -26.40 81.32 6.25
C GLY A 34 -26.79 80.38 5.11
N GLU A 35 -26.93 80.93 3.90
CA GLU A 35 -27.24 80.16 2.69
C GLU A 35 -26.14 79.13 2.37
N ALA A 36 -24.86 79.53 2.45
CA ALA A 36 -23.74 78.63 2.21
C ALA A 36 -23.67 77.50 3.27
N ASN A 37 -23.95 77.80 4.53
CA ASN A 37 -23.96 76.80 5.61
C ASN A 37 -25.10 75.79 5.44
N GLU A 38 -26.31 76.23 5.09
CA GLU A 38 -27.42 75.30 4.85
C GLU A 38 -27.20 74.47 3.58
N ALA A 39 -26.62 75.05 2.51
CA ALA A 39 -26.22 74.28 1.33
C ALA A 39 -25.18 73.20 1.68
N CYS A 40 -24.14 73.55 2.45
CA CYS A 40 -23.11 72.62 2.88
C CYS A 40 -23.66 71.49 3.77
N LYS A 41 -24.58 71.83 4.68
CA LYS A 41 -25.25 70.86 5.55
C LYS A 41 -26.10 69.87 4.76
N ASN A 42 -26.87 70.35 3.78
CA ASN A 42 -27.69 69.50 2.93
C ASN A 42 -26.83 68.57 2.05
N GLU A 43 -25.74 69.08 1.49
CA GLU A 43 -24.81 68.28 0.71
C GLU A 43 -24.11 67.20 1.57
N LEU A 44 -23.73 67.56 2.81
CA LEU A 44 -23.14 66.62 3.76
C LEU A 44 -24.10 65.49 4.14
N GLU A 45 -25.37 65.80 4.44
CA GLU A 45 -26.37 64.76 4.76
C GLU A 45 -26.70 63.88 3.54
N SER A 46 -26.73 64.45 2.34
CA SER A 46 -26.87 63.66 1.10
C SER A 46 -25.70 62.69 0.92
N LYS A 47 -24.46 63.18 1.04
CA LYS A 47 -23.24 62.36 0.91
C LYS A 47 -23.16 61.28 1.98
N LYS A 48 -23.58 61.58 3.20
CA LYS A 48 -23.65 60.62 4.32
C LYS A 48 -24.67 59.51 4.04
N THR A 49 -25.81 59.85 3.46
CA THR A 49 -26.84 58.88 3.08
C THR A 49 -26.34 57.94 1.98
N GLU A 50 -25.75 58.50 0.91
CA GLU A 50 -25.13 57.71 -0.17
C GLU A 50 -24.06 56.74 0.36
N ALA A 51 -23.21 57.20 1.27
CA ALA A 51 -22.16 56.38 1.87
C ALA A 51 -22.71 55.24 2.75
N LEU A 52 -23.79 55.49 3.50
CA LEU A 52 -24.46 54.49 4.33
C LEU A 52 -25.11 53.40 3.47
N GLU A 53 -25.80 53.77 2.38
CA GLU A 53 -26.40 52.82 1.46
C GLU A 53 -25.34 51.94 0.77
N ALA A 54 -24.23 52.54 0.34
CA ALA A 54 -23.11 51.79 -0.24
C ALA A 54 -22.46 50.81 0.77
N LEU A 55 -22.36 51.22 2.04
CA LEU A 55 -21.82 50.37 3.12
C LEU A 55 -22.72 49.16 3.38
N GLU A 56 -24.04 49.36 3.49
CA GLU A 56 -24.99 48.27 3.73
C GLU A 56 -25.07 47.30 2.54
N ALA A 57 -25.00 47.80 1.30
CA ALA A 57 -24.92 46.95 0.11
C ALA A 57 -23.65 46.07 0.13
N SER A 58 -22.49 46.66 0.43
CA SER A 58 -21.21 45.94 0.53
C SER A 58 -21.24 44.88 1.65
N LYS A 59 -21.82 45.21 2.81
CA LYS A 59 -21.96 44.29 3.94
C LYS A 59 -22.86 43.10 3.61
N SER A 60 -23.96 43.34 2.90
CA SER A 60 -24.85 42.27 2.41
C SER A 60 -24.13 41.33 1.44
N GLU A 61 -23.38 41.88 0.48
CA GLU A 61 -22.59 41.09 -0.48
C GLU A 61 -21.50 40.25 0.21
N GLN A 62 -20.80 40.82 1.20
CA GLN A 62 -19.82 40.09 2.00
C GLN A 62 -20.47 38.98 2.85
N GLY A 63 -21.66 39.22 3.41
CA GLY A 63 -22.42 38.22 4.15
C GLY A 63 -22.74 36.98 3.30
N ILE A 64 -23.14 37.17 2.04
CA ILE A 64 -23.39 36.08 1.08
C ILE A 64 -22.10 35.29 0.80
N LYS A 65 -20.96 35.97 0.60
CA LYS A 65 -19.65 35.33 0.36
C LYS A 65 -19.19 34.51 1.57
N ILE A 66 -19.37 35.03 2.78
CA ILE A 66 -19.04 34.33 4.03
C ILE A 66 -19.91 33.08 4.18
N ALA A 67 -21.22 33.18 4.01
CA ALA A 67 -22.13 32.04 4.09
C ALA A 67 -21.77 30.95 3.06
N ALA A 68 -21.40 31.32 1.84
CA ALA A 68 -20.94 30.38 0.82
C ALA A 68 -19.62 29.67 1.21
N LEU A 69 -18.69 30.40 1.82
CA LEU A 69 -17.43 29.82 2.33
C LEU A 69 -17.67 28.89 3.51
N GLU A 70 -18.54 29.26 4.45
CA GLU A 70 -18.93 28.42 5.58
C GLU A 70 -19.62 27.13 5.11
N GLY A 71 -20.50 27.21 4.10
CA GLY A 71 -21.11 26.04 3.46
C GLY A 71 -20.07 25.09 2.87
N LYS A 72 -19.12 25.60 2.09
CA LYS A 72 -18.00 24.80 1.55
C LYS A 72 -17.12 24.22 2.65
N MET A 73 -16.89 24.96 3.74
CA MET A 73 -16.11 24.49 4.88
C MET A 73 -16.83 23.36 5.62
N GLN A 74 -18.15 23.43 5.79
CA GLN A 74 -18.94 22.35 6.37
C GLN A 74 -19.01 21.12 5.46
N GLU A 75 -19.15 21.31 4.15
CA GLU A 75 -19.06 20.21 3.18
C GLU A 75 -17.70 19.52 3.27
N LEU A 76 -16.59 20.27 3.26
CA LEU A 76 -15.25 19.73 3.45
C LEU A 76 -15.11 19.02 4.80
N LYS A 77 -15.56 19.64 5.91
CA LYS A 77 -15.55 18.99 7.23
C LYS A 77 -16.36 17.70 7.25
N SER A 78 -17.52 17.64 6.60
CA SER A 78 -18.30 16.40 6.52
C SER A 78 -17.59 15.30 5.71
N ARG A 79 -16.79 15.68 4.70
CA ARG A 79 -15.92 14.74 3.97
C ARG A 79 -14.71 14.28 4.79
N PHE A 80 -14.20 15.12 5.70
CA PHE A 80 -13.02 14.82 6.54
C PHE A 80 -13.34 14.24 7.93
N ILE A 81 -14.57 14.38 8.43
CA ILE A 81 -15.06 13.78 9.69
C ILE A 81 -15.81 12.48 9.33
N THR A 82 -15.09 11.53 8.76
CA THR A 82 -15.46 10.12 8.82
C THR A 82 -14.24 9.40 9.41
N ASP A 83 -14.45 8.39 10.25
CA ASP A 83 -13.41 7.75 11.09
C ASP A 83 -12.23 7.09 10.32
N ASP A 84 -12.22 7.19 8.99
CA ASP A 84 -11.16 6.77 8.09
C ASP A 84 -10.70 7.97 7.24
N ASN A 85 -9.66 8.70 7.69
CA ASN A 85 -8.89 9.62 6.84
C ASN A 85 -8.05 8.83 5.82
N GLN A 86 -8.73 8.01 5.02
CA GLN A 86 -8.15 7.18 3.99
C GLN A 86 -8.35 7.86 2.64
N ILE A 87 -7.25 8.19 1.97
CA ILE A 87 -7.32 8.64 0.57
C ILE A 87 -7.47 7.40 -0.29
N LEU A 88 -8.64 7.23 -0.90
CA LEU A 88 -8.91 6.11 -1.79
C LEU A 88 -8.53 6.48 -3.24
N ILE A 89 -7.63 5.70 -3.82
CA ILE A 89 -7.26 5.75 -5.23
C ILE A 89 -7.71 4.44 -5.86
N LYS A 90 -8.57 4.52 -6.87
CA LYS A 90 -9.09 3.34 -7.58
C LYS A 90 -8.25 3.06 -8.81
N VAL A 91 -7.85 1.80 -8.99
CA VAL A 91 -7.17 1.33 -10.20
C VAL A 91 -8.12 0.43 -10.98
N GLY A 92 -8.42 0.78 -12.22
CA GLY A 92 -9.46 0.08 -12.99
C GLY A 92 -9.59 0.57 -14.43
N ASN A 93 -10.65 0.14 -15.11
CA ASN A 93 -10.86 0.39 -16.54
C ASN A 93 -11.88 1.52 -16.81
N ASN A 94 -12.57 2.04 -15.79
CA ASN A 94 -13.64 3.01 -15.94
C ASN A 94 -13.18 4.43 -15.57
N ALA A 95 -12.65 5.15 -16.55
CA ALA A 95 -12.19 6.53 -16.38
C ALA A 95 -13.33 7.48 -15.94
N ASP A 96 -14.58 7.20 -16.36
CA ASP A 96 -15.75 8.02 -16.00
C ASP A 96 -16.08 7.93 -14.50
N GLU A 97 -15.64 6.87 -13.82
CA GLU A 97 -15.75 6.69 -12.36
C GLU A 97 -14.50 7.17 -11.59
N GLY A 98 -13.56 7.83 -12.28
CA GLY A 98 -12.32 8.34 -11.68
C GLY A 98 -11.26 7.26 -11.42
N GLU A 99 -11.34 6.12 -12.11
CA GLU A 99 -10.35 5.05 -12.00
C GLU A 99 -9.08 5.37 -12.80
N ILE A 100 -7.92 5.01 -12.25
CA ILE A 100 -6.62 5.14 -12.91
C ILE A 100 -6.29 3.82 -13.60
N ALA A 101 -5.98 3.86 -14.90
CA ALA A 101 -5.71 2.65 -15.68
C ALA A 101 -4.39 1.96 -15.33
N SER A 102 -3.40 2.70 -14.81
CA SER A 102 -2.08 2.20 -14.44
C SER A 102 -1.90 2.14 -12.92
N LEU A 103 -1.47 0.98 -12.42
CA LEU A 103 -1.10 0.83 -11.02
C LEU A 103 0.16 1.65 -10.69
N LYS A 104 1.11 1.77 -11.63
CA LYS A 104 2.28 2.64 -11.44
C LYS A 104 1.88 4.11 -11.26
N GLU A 105 0.95 4.61 -12.08
CA GLU A 105 0.42 5.98 -11.95
C GLU A 105 -0.31 6.17 -10.62
N ALA A 106 -1.12 5.20 -10.21
CA ALA A 106 -1.81 5.24 -8.93
C ALA A 106 -0.84 5.24 -7.73
N LEU A 107 0.23 4.46 -7.77
CA LEU A 107 1.28 4.47 -6.74
C LEU A 107 2.03 5.81 -6.70
N ASN A 108 2.34 6.39 -7.88
CA ASN A 108 2.96 7.71 -7.97
C ASN A 108 2.04 8.83 -7.45
N LEU A 109 0.74 8.73 -7.71
CA LEU A 109 -0.25 9.65 -7.15
C LEU A 109 -0.36 9.46 -5.64
N ALA A 110 -0.39 8.21 -5.17
CA ALA A 110 -0.44 7.88 -3.75
C ALA A 110 0.76 8.46 -2.98
N LEU A 111 1.95 8.42 -3.58
CA LEU A 111 3.16 9.04 -3.05
C LEU A 111 3.05 10.56 -2.87
N LYS A 112 2.23 11.27 -3.65
CA LYS A 112 2.00 12.72 -3.44
C LYS A 112 1.19 12.99 -2.18
N TYR A 113 0.36 12.03 -1.80
CA TYR A 113 -0.41 12.05 -0.57
C TYR A 113 0.32 11.39 0.60
N SER A 114 1.49 10.79 0.34
CA SER A 114 2.46 10.40 1.36
C SER A 114 2.79 11.64 2.16
N PRO A 115 2.36 11.72 3.41
CA PRO A 115 2.61 12.91 4.16
C PRO A 115 4.05 12.82 4.69
N SER A 116 4.74 13.95 4.72
CA SER A 116 5.91 14.16 5.57
C SER A 116 5.46 14.13 7.05
N ILE A 117 4.91 13.01 7.52
CA ILE A 117 4.38 12.88 8.88
C ILE A 117 5.56 12.76 9.85
N PRO A 118 5.64 13.65 10.86
CA PRO A 118 6.57 13.49 11.96
C PRO A 118 6.35 12.13 12.65
N SER A 119 7.43 11.49 13.09
CA SER A 119 7.42 10.20 13.78
C SER A 119 6.52 10.12 15.03
N SER A 120 5.99 11.25 15.49
CA SER A 120 5.09 11.39 16.65
C SER A 120 3.60 11.16 16.36
N VAL A 121 3.16 11.12 15.09
CA VAL A 121 1.76 10.81 14.76
C VAL A 121 1.63 9.33 14.44
N THR A 122 0.76 8.63 15.19
CA THR A 122 0.49 7.19 14.98
C THR A 122 0.06 6.93 13.54
N ARG A 123 0.82 6.08 12.83
CA ARG A 123 0.66 5.66 11.41
C ARG A 123 -0.71 5.05 11.03
N GLU A 124 -1.67 5.02 11.94
CA GLU A 124 -2.95 4.34 11.77
C GLU A 124 -4.01 5.22 11.13
N LYS A 125 -3.90 6.56 11.24
CA LYS A 125 -4.99 7.47 10.84
C LYS A 125 -4.83 8.17 9.49
N ASN A 126 -3.67 8.08 8.83
CA ASN A 126 -3.42 8.72 7.53
C ASN A 126 -2.81 7.68 6.58
N ARG A 127 -3.65 6.90 5.90
CA ARG A 127 -3.19 5.90 4.93
C ARG A 127 -3.80 6.18 3.57
N VAL A 128 -3.01 5.97 2.53
CA VAL A 128 -3.52 6.02 1.16
C VAL A 128 -3.84 4.59 0.76
N VAL A 129 -5.09 4.33 0.38
CA VAL A 129 -5.53 3.02 -0.08
C VAL A 129 -5.57 3.04 -1.60
N VAL A 130 -4.80 2.16 -2.22
CA VAL A 130 -4.89 1.87 -3.65
C VAL A 130 -5.74 0.62 -3.79
N GLU A 131 -6.98 0.77 -4.26
CA GLU A 131 -7.94 -0.30 -4.44
C GLU A 131 -8.05 -0.68 -5.92
N ILE A 132 -7.63 -1.90 -6.25
CA ILE A 132 -7.76 -2.48 -7.60
C ILE A 132 -9.19 -2.98 -7.79
N GLN A 133 -9.83 -2.50 -8.86
CA GLN A 133 -11.20 -2.80 -9.23
C GLN A 133 -11.30 -4.14 -10.00
N GLU A 134 -12.49 -4.73 -10.00
CA GLU A 134 -12.75 -5.98 -10.70
C GLU A 134 -12.57 -5.83 -12.22
N GLY A 135 -12.11 -6.90 -12.87
CA GLY A 135 -11.90 -6.91 -14.32
C GLY A 135 -10.68 -6.12 -14.81
N TRP A 136 -9.96 -5.41 -13.92
CA TRP A 136 -8.67 -4.82 -14.26
C TRP A 136 -7.60 -5.90 -14.49
N GLU A 137 -6.73 -5.66 -15.46
CA GLU A 137 -5.66 -6.59 -15.81
C GLU A 137 -4.30 -5.97 -15.54
N TRP A 138 -3.45 -6.68 -14.80
CA TRP A 138 -2.10 -6.23 -14.53
C TRP A 138 -1.18 -6.55 -15.72
N ARG A 139 -0.99 -5.56 -16.58
CA ARG A 139 -0.16 -5.68 -17.79
C ARG A 139 1.29 -5.25 -17.60
N GLU A 140 1.55 -4.12 -16.97
CA GLU A 140 2.92 -3.59 -16.84
C GLU A 140 3.73 -4.26 -15.73
N ALA A 141 5.06 -4.16 -15.79
CA ALA A 141 5.92 -4.48 -14.64
C ALA A 141 6.09 -3.25 -13.75
N ILE A 142 6.20 -3.45 -12.44
CA ILE A 142 6.44 -2.36 -11.49
C ILE A 142 7.77 -2.60 -10.78
N GLY A 143 8.73 -1.71 -10.99
CA GLY A 143 9.97 -1.64 -10.23
C GLY A 143 9.94 -0.46 -9.27
N LEU A 144 10.16 -0.73 -7.98
CA LEU A 144 10.28 0.27 -6.93
C LEU A 144 11.72 0.28 -6.43
N TYR A 145 12.35 1.45 -6.47
CA TYR A 145 13.77 1.63 -6.15
C TYR A 145 13.94 2.75 -5.13
N HIS A 146 14.36 2.40 -3.92
CA HIS A 146 14.55 3.35 -2.82
C HIS A 146 13.28 4.13 -2.43
N ILE A 147 12.12 3.47 -2.46
CA ILE A 147 10.80 4.09 -2.17
C ILE A 147 10.17 3.46 -0.93
N ASP A 148 9.75 4.29 0.04
CA ASP A 148 8.98 3.85 1.20
C ASP A 148 7.47 4.04 0.97
N LEU A 149 6.78 2.98 0.56
CA LEU A 149 5.32 2.93 0.42
C LEU A 149 4.64 2.30 1.67
N SER A 150 5.29 2.28 2.83
CA SER A 150 4.71 1.60 4.02
C SER A 150 3.38 2.21 4.50
N HIS A 151 3.10 3.47 4.14
CA HIS A 151 1.87 4.20 4.43
C HIS A 151 0.79 4.03 3.34
N ILE A 152 1.12 3.38 2.22
CA ILE A 152 0.20 3.02 1.15
C ILE A 152 -0.22 1.58 1.34
N ILE A 153 -1.53 1.35 1.34
CA ILE A 153 -2.11 0.01 1.38
C ILE A 153 -2.56 -0.36 -0.03
N LEU A 154 -1.95 -1.39 -0.59
CA LEU A 154 -2.44 -2.01 -1.82
C LEU A 154 -3.48 -3.09 -1.47
N THR A 155 -4.67 -2.99 -2.06
CA THR A 155 -5.76 -3.95 -1.87
C THR A 155 -6.53 -4.13 -3.16
N GLN A 156 -7.33 -5.19 -3.24
CA GLN A 156 -8.34 -5.36 -4.29
C GLN A 156 -9.74 -5.29 -3.70
N LYS A 157 -10.70 -4.80 -4.50
CA LYS A 157 -12.10 -4.62 -4.11
C LYS A 157 -12.78 -5.93 -3.76
N ASN A 158 -12.58 -6.96 -4.57
CA ASN A 158 -13.15 -8.29 -4.38
C ASN A 158 -12.04 -9.33 -4.40
N PHE A 159 -11.85 -9.99 -3.26
CA PHE A 159 -10.70 -10.88 -3.11
C PHE A 159 -10.86 -12.24 -3.82
N ASP A 160 -12.09 -12.67 -4.02
CA ASP A 160 -12.40 -13.97 -4.59
C ASP A 160 -12.25 -13.98 -6.12
N VAL A 161 -12.30 -12.80 -6.75
CA VAL A 161 -12.06 -12.61 -8.18
C VAL A 161 -10.58 -12.29 -8.40
N PRO A 162 -9.83 -13.14 -9.12
CA PRO A 162 -8.41 -12.89 -9.35
C PRO A 162 -8.18 -11.72 -10.31
N ILE A 163 -7.15 -10.93 -10.04
CA ILE A 163 -6.56 -9.98 -10.99
C ILE A 163 -5.71 -10.78 -11.97
N MET A 164 -6.03 -10.69 -13.25
CA MET A 164 -5.27 -11.38 -14.29
C MET A 164 -3.97 -10.65 -14.59
N CYS A 165 -2.84 -11.34 -14.43
CA CYS A 165 -1.50 -10.82 -14.67
C CYS A 165 -0.94 -11.33 -15.99
N ASP A 166 -0.45 -10.40 -16.82
CA ASP A 166 0.26 -10.74 -18.04
C ASP A 166 1.75 -10.98 -17.76
N PHE A 167 2.18 -12.22 -17.98
CA PHE A 167 3.56 -12.70 -17.78
C PHE A 167 4.37 -12.71 -19.08
N SER A 168 4.01 -11.84 -20.03
CA SER A 168 4.82 -11.61 -21.22
C SER A 168 6.15 -10.95 -20.85
N ARG A 169 7.24 -11.32 -21.54
CA ARG A 169 8.59 -10.91 -21.17
C ARG A 169 8.75 -9.39 -21.21
N GLU A 170 8.15 -8.75 -22.19
CA GLU A 170 8.02 -7.29 -22.37
C GLU A 170 7.24 -6.61 -21.24
N ASN A 171 6.44 -7.38 -20.52
CA ASN A 171 5.55 -6.97 -19.44
C ASN A 171 6.10 -7.38 -18.06
N MET A 172 7.34 -7.88 -17.99
CA MET A 172 8.01 -8.25 -16.74
C MET A 172 9.33 -7.47 -16.61
N HIS A 173 9.68 -7.16 -15.37
CA HIS A 173 10.98 -6.56 -15.06
C HIS A 173 12.06 -7.63 -15.20
N ALA A 174 13.12 -7.36 -15.97
CA ALA A 174 14.21 -8.31 -16.18
C ALA A 174 15.46 -7.85 -15.43
N ASP A 175 15.95 -8.67 -14.49
CA ASP A 175 17.19 -8.44 -13.75
C ASP A 175 17.90 -9.77 -13.47
N ASN A 176 19.20 -9.89 -13.77
CA ASN A 176 20.03 -11.08 -13.51
C ASN A 176 19.41 -12.44 -13.88
N GLY A 177 18.65 -12.52 -14.98
CA GLY A 177 17.97 -13.75 -15.41
C GLY A 177 16.66 -14.06 -14.68
N LEU A 178 16.19 -13.12 -13.83
CA LEU A 178 14.88 -13.09 -13.19
C LEU A 178 13.93 -12.24 -14.03
N LEU A 179 12.68 -12.71 -14.16
CA LEU A 179 11.55 -11.91 -14.63
C LEU A 179 10.62 -11.66 -13.44
N VAL A 180 10.21 -10.43 -13.19
CA VAL A 180 9.44 -10.07 -11.99
C VAL A 180 8.27 -9.15 -12.31
N LYS A 181 7.12 -9.38 -11.67
CA LYS A 181 5.95 -8.50 -11.81
C LYS A 181 5.99 -7.26 -10.91
N LEU A 182 6.33 -7.46 -9.64
CA LEU A 182 6.62 -6.42 -8.66
C LEU A 182 8.05 -6.59 -8.12
N TYR A 183 8.94 -5.73 -8.56
CA TYR A 183 10.35 -5.70 -8.18
C TYR A 183 10.58 -4.62 -7.12
N LEU A 184 11.20 -4.97 -6.00
CA LEU A 184 11.46 -4.09 -4.87
C LEU A 184 12.96 -4.07 -4.56
N ASP A 185 13.56 -2.89 -4.65
CA ASP A 185 14.94 -2.63 -4.30
C ASP A 185 14.99 -1.54 -3.24
N ASN A 186 15.51 -1.89 -2.06
CA ASN A 186 15.55 -1.05 -0.86
C ASN A 186 14.25 -0.24 -0.66
N SER A 187 13.11 -0.92 -0.83
CA SER A 187 11.78 -0.31 -0.88
C SER A 187 10.85 -0.99 0.11
N LYS A 188 9.79 -0.29 0.52
CA LYS A 188 8.78 -0.85 1.45
C LYS A 188 7.40 -0.81 0.83
N ILE A 189 6.61 -1.86 1.03
CA ILE A 189 5.22 -1.89 0.56
C ILE A 189 4.32 -2.66 1.54
N SER A 190 3.07 -2.20 1.65
CA SER A 190 2.03 -2.87 2.43
C SER A 190 0.92 -3.37 1.53
N ILE A 191 0.67 -4.68 1.57
CA ILE A 191 -0.38 -5.38 0.83
C ILE A 191 -1.41 -5.88 1.84
N LYS A 192 -2.66 -5.41 1.71
CA LYS A 192 -3.75 -5.91 2.54
C LYS A 192 -4.28 -7.22 1.97
N LYS A 193 -4.87 -7.17 0.79
CA LYS A 193 -5.53 -8.31 0.16
C LYS A 193 -5.29 -8.28 -1.34
N LEU A 194 -4.60 -9.28 -1.88
CA LEU A 194 -4.38 -9.45 -3.33
C LEU A 194 -4.48 -10.91 -3.76
N HIS A 195 -5.14 -11.15 -4.89
CA HIS A 195 -5.29 -12.44 -5.53
C HIS A 195 -4.86 -12.27 -6.98
N LEU A 196 -3.65 -12.71 -7.29
CA LEU A 196 -3.03 -12.54 -8.59
C LEU A 196 -3.06 -13.88 -9.32
N LYS A 197 -3.54 -13.88 -10.56
CA LYS A 197 -3.59 -15.07 -11.41
C LYS A 197 -2.88 -14.85 -12.73
N ALA A 198 -1.93 -15.71 -13.06
CA ALA A 198 -1.22 -15.65 -14.32
C ALA A 198 -2.19 -15.99 -15.47
N LYS A 199 -2.18 -15.18 -16.53
CA LYS A 199 -2.88 -15.51 -17.76
C LYS A 199 -2.34 -16.79 -18.38
N ALA A 200 -3.22 -17.53 -19.07
CA ALA A 200 -2.82 -18.71 -19.82
C ALA A 200 -1.73 -18.34 -20.83
N LYS A 201 -0.55 -18.94 -20.68
CA LYS A 201 0.59 -18.69 -21.55
C LYS A 201 1.49 -19.91 -21.64
N GLU A 202 2.03 -20.12 -22.83
CA GLU A 202 3.11 -21.06 -23.07
C GLU A 202 4.45 -20.36 -22.81
N LEU A 203 5.24 -20.90 -21.88
CA LEU A 203 6.48 -20.27 -21.38
C LEU A 203 7.70 -20.52 -22.29
N THR A 204 7.50 -20.99 -23.51
CA THR A 204 8.54 -21.52 -24.41
C THR A 204 9.57 -20.53 -24.92
N GLN A 205 9.45 -19.24 -24.58
CA GLN A 205 10.30 -18.17 -25.11
C GLN A 205 11.13 -17.42 -24.05
N ASN A 206 11.00 -17.74 -22.76
CA ASN A 206 11.58 -16.84 -21.75
C ASN A 206 13.08 -17.03 -21.52
N ALA A 207 13.67 -18.23 -21.68
CA ALA A 207 15.10 -18.49 -21.39
C ALA A 207 15.61 -17.85 -20.07
N CYS A 208 14.70 -17.64 -19.11
CA CYS A 208 14.96 -17.02 -17.83
C CYS A 208 14.85 -18.09 -16.76
N TRP A 209 15.67 -17.97 -15.72
CA TRP A 209 15.75 -18.98 -14.68
C TRP A 209 14.57 -18.88 -13.72
N PHE A 210 13.97 -17.70 -13.48
CA PHE A 210 12.89 -17.52 -12.51
C PHE A 210 11.88 -16.43 -12.94
N ASN A 211 10.59 -16.57 -12.62
CA ASN A 211 9.51 -15.66 -13.01
C ASN A 211 8.61 -15.26 -11.82
N ASN A 212 9.01 -14.29 -11.00
CA ASN A 212 8.34 -14.02 -9.72
C ASN A 212 7.15 -13.06 -9.83
N TYR A 213 6.12 -13.25 -8.98
CA TYR A 213 5.15 -12.17 -8.74
C TYR A 213 5.81 -11.04 -7.96
N ILE A 214 6.54 -11.37 -6.89
CA ILE A 214 7.21 -10.40 -6.02
C ILE A 214 8.67 -10.82 -5.83
N TYR A 215 9.58 -9.88 -6.06
CA TYR A 215 11.00 -10.04 -5.72
C TYR A 215 11.44 -8.84 -4.89
N SER A 216 12.06 -9.13 -3.75
CA SER A 216 12.45 -8.14 -2.75
C SER A 216 13.91 -8.30 -2.39
N ARG A 217 14.69 -7.25 -2.64
CA ARG A 217 16.14 -7.24 -2.44
C ARG A 217 16.65 -6.01 -1.68
N PHE A 218 17.90 -6.09 -1.24
CA PHE A 218 18.66 -5.00 -0.64
C PHE A 218 17.94 -4.32 0.53
N GLY A 219 17.51 -5.11 1.51
CA GLY A 219 16.84 -4.60 2.71
C GLY A 219 15.40 -4.11 2.50
N SER A 220 14.77 -4.48 1.38
CA SER A 220 13.35 -4.19 1.12
C SER A 220 12.44 -4.85 2.16
N VAL A 221 11.26 -4.26 2.39
CA VAL A 221 10.29 -4.73 3.39
C VAL A 221 8.91 -4.90 2.78
N VAL A 222 8.34 -6.09 2.89
CA VAL A 222 7.00 -6.41 2.37
C VAL A 222 6.11 -6.83 3.53
N PHE A 223 5.02 -6.08 3.75
CA PHE A 223 3.97 -6.44 4.70
C PHE A 223 2.76 -7.00 3.94
N ILE A 224 2.23 -8.14 4.37
CA ILE A 224 1.14 -8.85 3.71
C ILE A 224 0.11 -9.28 4.75
N GLU A 225 -1.15 -8.86 4.63
CA GLU A 225 -2.24 -9.49 5.40
C GLU A 225 -2.70 -10.78 4.71
N HIS A 226 -3.04 -10.73 3.42
CA HIS A 226 -3.41 -11.92 2.65
C HIS A 226 -3.00 -11.80 1.18
N LEU A 227 -2.12 -12.69 0.73
CA LEU A 227 -1.71 -12.81 -0.66
C LEU A 227 -2.05 -14.19 -1.21
N LYS A 228 -2.70 -14.23 -2.37
CA LYS A 228 -2.97 -15.45 -3.13
C LYS A 228 -2.38 -15.33 -4.52
N LEU A 229 -1.53 -16.29 -4.89
CA LEU A 229 -0.81 -16.34 -6.16
C LEU A 229 -1.22 -17.61 -6.91
N ASP A 230 -1.78 -17.46 -8.10
CA ASP A 230 -2.29 -18.57 -8.90
C ASP A 230 -1.60 -18.63 -10.27
N SER A 231 -0.78 -19.65 -10.49
CA SER A 231 -0.10 -19.89 -11.76
C SER A 231 -0.73 -21.02 -12.58
N SER A 232 -1.89 -21.56 -12.16
CA SER A 232 -2.52 -22.78 -12.70
C SER A 232 -2.73 -22.82 -14.22
N LEU A 233 -2.81 -21.67 -14.89
CA LEU A 233 -2.99 -21.56 -16.34
C LEU A 233 -1.69 -21.58 -17.16
N LEU A 234 -0.52 -21.54 -16.51
CA LEU A 234 0.77 -21.56 -17.22
C LEU A 234 1.11 -22.96 -17.74
N THR A 235 1.68 -23.02 -18.95
CA THR A 235 2.06 -24.26 -19.66
C THR A 235 3.50 -24.18 -20.21
N THR A 236 4.10 -25.33 -20.55
CA THR A 236 5.43 -25.43 -21.17
C THR A 236 5.45 -26.58 -22.18
N ALA A 237 5.95 -26.36 -23.41
CA ALA A 237 6.07 -27.41 -24.43
C ALA A 237 7.50 -27.98 -24.58
N ASN A 238 8.56 -27.20 -24.30
CA ASN A 238 9.95 -27.58 -24.60
C ASN A 238 10.97 -27.25 -23.50
N CYS A 239 10.57 -26.58 -22.41
CA CYS A 239 11.42 -26.38 -21.24
C CYS A 239 11.07 -27.48 -20.24
N THR A 240 12.04 -28.31 -19.87
CA THR A 240 11.99 -29.17 -18.69
C THR A 240 12.01 -28.32 -17.41
N GLN A 241 11.02 -27.43 -17.23
CA GLN A 241 10.75 -26.52 -16.11
C GLN A 241 11.14 -25.04 -16.38
N ALA A 242 10.20 -24.14 -16.10
CA ALA A 242 10.48 -22.73 -15.83
C ALA A 242 10.60 -22.57 -14.31
N GLY A 243 11.64 -21.87 -13.83
CA GLY A 243 11.80 -21.65 -12.40
C GLY A 243 10.84 -20.60 -11.82
N ASP A 244 10.93 -20.51 -10.50
CA ASP A 244 9.94 -20.11 -9.49
C ASP A 244 9.04 -18.92 -9.81
N TYR A 245 7.78 -19.03 -9.36
CA TYR A 245 6.70 -18.08 -9.65
C TYR A 245 6.06 -17.43 -8.43
N THR A 246 6.80 -17.17 -7.36
CA THR A 246 6.12 -16.90 -6.09
C THR A 246 6.65 -15.65 -5.42
N ILE A 247 7.50 -15.80 -4.42
CA ILE A 247 8.05 -14.70 -3.65
C ILE A 247 9.48 -15.08 -3.34
N PHE A 248 10.39 -14.21 -3.72
CA PHE A 248 11.81 -14.38 -3.47
C PHE A 248 12.32 -13.16 -2.71
N THR A 249 13.00 -13.43 -1.60
CA THR A 249 13.58 -12.42 -0.71
C THR A 249 15.07 -12.69 -0.55
N ASP A 250 15.90 -11.69 -0.83
CA ASP A 250 17.36 -11.77 -0.68
C ASP A 250 17.96 -10.46 -0.14
N ASP A 251 19.28 -10.48 0.03
CA ASP A 251 20.10 -9.34 0.43
C ASP A 251 19.54 -8.58 1.65
N GLY A 252 19.20 -9.30 2.72
CA GLY A 252 18.76 -8.72 3.99
C GLY A 252 17.32 -8.19 4.00
N SER A 253 16.50 -8.56 3.02
CA SER A 253 15.09 -8.17 2.94
C SER A 253 14.24 -8.78 4.06
N GLN A 254 13.06 -8.19 4.29
CA GLN A 254 12.11 -8.63 5.32
C GLN A 254 10.72 -8.87 4.72
N LEU A 255 10.17 -10.05 4.97
CA LEU A 255 8.80 -10.41 4.62
C LEU A 255 8.00 -10.68 5.89
N LEU A 256 6.92 -9.93 6.09
CA LEU A 256 5.98 -10.14 7.18
C LEU A 256 4.61 -10.43 6.58
N ALA A 257 4.10 -11.64 6.78
CA ALA A 257 2.83 -12.06 6.22
C ALA A 257 1.93 -12.76 7.24
N HIS A 258 0.65 -12.42 7.27
CA HIS A 258 -0.32 -13.23 7.99
C HIS A 258 -0.68 -14.47 7.16
N LYS A 259 -1.08 -14.33 5.89
CA LYS A 259 -1.41 -15.47 5.02
C LYS A 259 -0.86 -15.37 3.61
N ILE A 260 -0.23 -16.44 3.14
CA ILE A 260 0.22 -16.61 1.75
C ILE A 260 -0.32 -17.94 1.21
N GLU A 261 -1.01 -17.87 0.07
CA GLU A 261 -1.53 -19.02 -0.67
C GLU A 261 -0.93 -19.04 -2.07
N ILE A 262 -0.37 -20.18 -2.46
CA ILE A 262 0.24 -20.39 -3.77
C ILE A 262 -0.46 -21.59 -4.42
N ILE A 263 -1.01 -21.37 -5.62
CA ILE A 263 -1.61 -22.41 -6.47
C ILE A 263 -0.69 -22.55 -7.69
N LYS A 264 -0.05 -23.71 -7.83
CA LYS A 264 0.94 -23.96 -8.88
C LYS A 264 0.36 -24.64 -10.11
N SER A 265 0.90 -24.33 -11.29
CA SER A 265 0.77 -25.18 -12.49
C SER A 265 1.81 -26.29 -12.55
N ALA A 266 1.61 -27.22 -13.49
CA ALA A 266 2.58 -28.26 -13.84
C ALA A 266 3.87 -27.71 -14.50
N ALA A 267 3.86 -26.46 -14.97
CA ALA A 267 4.99 -25.85 -15.69
C ALA A 267 6.09 -25.27 -14.78
N THR A 268 5.87 -25.22 -13.46
CA THR A 268 6.67 -24.42 -12.52
C THR A 268 7.31 -25.26 -11.43
N ASN A 269 8.60 -25.02 -11.13
CA ASN A 269 9.29 -25.59 -9.97
C ASN A 269 9.22 -24.66 -8.75
N GLU A 270 9.40 -25.27 -7.56
CA GLU A 270 9.49 -24.66 -6.22
C GLU A 270 8.36 -23.68 -5.84
N GLY A 271 8.18 -23.45 -4.55
CA GLY A 271 6.96 -22.83 -4.04
C GLY A 271 7.21 -21.53 -3.32
N PHE A 272 8.18 -21.43 -2.42
CA PHE A 272 8.40 -20.21 -1.65
C PHE A 272 9.83 -20.18 -1.13
N SER A 273 10.52 -19.05 -1.27
CA SER A 273 11.96 -18.97 -1.01
C SER A 273 12.34 -17.77 -0.13
N VAL A 274 13.17 -18.03 0.89
CA VAL A 274 13.79 -17.00 1.76
C VAL A 274 15.29 -17.20 1.75
N CYS A 275 16.02 -16.23 1.22
CA CYS A 275 17.42 -16.35 0.87
C CYS A 275 18.30 -15.25 1.48
N GLU A 276 19.62 -15.46 1.52
CA GLU A 276 20.65 -14.40 1.57
C GLU A 276 20.43 -13.34 2.66
N ASN A 277 20.61 -13.75 3.91
CA ASN A 277 20.47 -12.92 5.10
C ASN A 277 19.08 -12.30 5.29
N SER A 278 18.08 -12.67 4.48
CA SER A 278 16.71 -12.18 4.63
C SER A 278 16.02 -12.75 5.87
N ARG A 279 14.90 -12.12 6.21
CA ARG A 279 14.02 -12.53 7.30
C ARG A 279 12.60 -12.72 6.81
N ALA A 280 11.95 -13.78 7.25
CA ALA A 280 10.53 -13.99 7.00
C ALA A 280 9.80 -14.28 8.32
N TYR A 281 8.63 -13.67 8.48
CA TYR A 281 7.64 -14.02 9.51
C TYR A 281 6.31 -14.28 8.80
N ILE A 282 5.87 -15.53 8.78
CA ILE A 282 4.65 -15.95 8.08
C ILE A 282 3.80 -16.76 9.03
N GLU A 283 2.53 -16.43 9.21
CA GLU A 283 1.67 -17.23 10.08
C GLU A 283 1.12 -18.47 9.35
N TRP A 284 0.65 -18.29 8.11
CA TRP A 284 0.06 -19.34 7.29
C TRP A 284 0.62 -19.34 5.86
N LEU A 285 1.33 -20.41 5.50
CA LEU A 285 1.85 -20.64 4.15
C LEU A 285 1.24 -21.92 3.55
N THR A 286 0.50 -21.76 2.45
CA THR A 286 -0.14 -22.89 1.74
C THR A 286 0.36 -22.98 0.31
N LEU A 287 0.89 -24.14 -0.07
CA LEU A 287 1.32 -24.48 -1.41
C LEU A 287 0.44 -25.62 -1.94
N SER A 288 -0.27 -25.37 -3.03
CA SER A 288 -1.23 -26.31 -3.63
C SER A 288 -1.07 -26.36 -5.14
N GLY A 289 -1.75 -27.32 -5.79
CA GLY A 289 -1.66 -27.53 -7.24
C GLY A 289 -0.33 -28.15 -7.67
N GLY A 290 -0.14 -28.31 -8.99
CA GLY A 290 1.07 -28.86 -9.59
C GLY A 290 1.05 -30.38 -9.85
N ASN A 291 1.45 -30.74 -11.07
CA ASN A 291 1.98 -32.04 -11.48
C ASN A 291 3.44 -31.83 -11.97
N ASN A 292 4.26 -31.22 -11.12
CA ASN A 292 5.62 -30.78 -11.45
C ASN A 292 6.69 -31.57 -10.69
N ASN A 293 7.97 -31.30 -10.91
CA ASN A 293 9.04 -32.01 -10.22
C ASN A 293 9.16 -31.62 -8.75
N HIS A 294 9.09 -30.33 -8.43
CA HIS A 294 9.32 -29.82 -7.08
C HIS A 294 8.22 -28.87 -6.61
N ASN A 295 7.71 -29.10 -5.41
CA ASN A 295 6.79 -28.20 -4.73
C ASN A 295 7.15 -28.11 -3.25
N GLY A 296 7.68 -26.96 -2.84
CA GLY A 296 8.28 -26.87 -1.52
C GLY A 296 8.67 -25.48 -1.09
N VAL A 297 9.08 -25.42 0.18
CA VAL A 297 9.59 -24.23 0.85
C VAL A 297 11.10 -24.35 0.93
N PHE A 298 11.81 -23.34 0.42
CA PHE A 298 13.26 -23.27 0.45
C PHE A 298 13.71 -22.11 1.35
N ILE A 299 14.49 -22.41 2.37
CA ILE A 299 15.07 -21.43 3.29
C ILE A 299 16.57 -21.60 3.22
N SER A 300 17.27 -20.72 2.53
CA SER A 300 18.70 -20.86 2.28
C SER A 300 19.46 -19.64 2.76
N THR A 301 20.58 -19.79 3.47
CA THR A 301 21.42 -18.65 3.90
C THR A 301 20.67 -17.50 4.58
N ALA A 302 19.46 -17.74 5.09
CA ALA A 302 18.60 -16.72 5.67
C ALA A 302 19.05 -16.36 7.09
N SER A 303 18.83 -15.11 7.50
CA SER A 303 19.08 -14.67 8.89
C SER A 303 18.09 -15.32 9.85
N SER A 304 16.81 -15.36 9.47
CA SER A 304 15.78 -16.01 10.29
C SER A 304 14.52 -16.27 9.48
N ALA A 305 13.91 -17.43 9.64
CA ALA A 305 12.56 -17.68 9.12
C ALA A 305 11.65 -18.17 10.25
N TYR A 306 10.57 -17.45 10.52
CA TYR A 306 9.46 -17.93 11.34
C TYR A 306 8.29 -18.25 10.43
N ILE A 307 7.82 -19.50 10.45
CA ILE A 307 6.62 -19.92 9.72
C ILE A 307 5.70 -20.69 10.66
N GLY A 308 4.56 -20.11 11.03
CA GLY A 308 3.59 -20.74 11.93
C GLY A 308 3.10 -22.07 11.39
N ASN A 309 2.62 -22.09 10.14
CA ASN A 309 2.08 -23.28 9.50
C ASN A 309 2.50 -23.36 8.03
N ILE A 310 2.96 -24.54 7.62
CA ILE A 310 3.24 -24.89 6.23
C ILE A 310 2.29 -26.02 5.83
N THR A 311 1.51 -25.81 4.77
CA THR A 311 0.69 -26.86 4.14
C THR A 311 1.13 -27.03 2.69
N ILE A 312 1.46 -28.26 2.29
CA ILE A 312 1.87 -28.61 0.92
C ILE A 312 0.99 -29.76 0.40
N SER A 313 0.18 -29.49 -0.63
CA SER A 313 -0.85 -30.42 -1.12
C SER A 313 -0.86 -30.63 -2.65
N GLY A 314 0.29 -30.53 -3.32
CA GLY A 314 0.43 -30.70 -4.78
C GLY A 314 0.88 -32.11 -5.22
N ASN A 315 0.46 -32.59 -6.39
CA ASN A 315 0.85 -33.90 -6.92
C ASN A 315 2.21 -33.84 -7.65
N SER A 316 3.26 -33.50 -6.93
CA SER A 316 4.60 -33.30 -7.49
C SER A 316 5.49 -34.54 -7.35
N GLY A 317 6.59 -34.63 -8.10
CA GLY A 317 7.62 -35.66 -7.88
C GLY A 317 8.19 -35.59 -6.46
N HIS A 318 8.49 -34.36 -6.01
CA HIS A 318 9.02 -34.05 -4.70
C HIS A 318 8.19 -32.95 -4.03
N ASN A 319 7.70 -33.24 -2.82
CA ASN A 319 7.14 -32.24 -1.93
C ASN A 319 8.01 -32.09 -0.69
N GLY A 320 8.29 -30.86 -0.25
CA GLY A 320 9.08 -30.75 0.97
C GLY A 320 9.46 -29.36 1.44
N VAL A 321 10.15 -29.36 2.56
CA VAL A 321 10.77 -28.18 3.16
C VAL A 321 12.27 -28.42 3.21
N LEU A 322 13.04 -27.52 2.60
CA LEU A 322 14.49 -27.53 2.58
C LEU A 322 15.02 -26.31 3.33
N ILE A 323 15.87 -26.54 4.31
CA ILE A 323 16.51 -25.51 5.12
C ILE A 323 18.01 -25.70 4.99
N ASN A 324 18.68 -24.79 4.30
CA ASN A 324 20.10 -24.85 3.98
C ASN A 324 20.85 -23.65 4.55
N THR A 325 21.93 -23.85 5.30
CA THR A 325 22.77 -22.79 5.88
C THR A 325 22.02 -21.59 6.51
N ALA A 326 20.79 -21.77 7.00
CA ALA A 326 20.02 -20.71 7.66
C ALA A 326 20.48 -20.54 9.11
N SER A 327 20.66 -19.29 9.54
CA SER A 327 21.05 -18.96 10.91
C SER A 327 20.01 -19.44 11.93
N SER A 328 18.73 -19.32 11.59
CA SER A 328 17.64 -19.92 12.35
C SER A 328 16.37 -20.12 11.53
N ALA A 329 15.71 -21.25 11.70
CA ALA A 329 14.36 -21.50 11.18
C ALA A 329 13.46 -22.00 12.32
N TYR A 330 12.35 -21.32 12.56
CA TYR A 330 11.33 -21.64 13.55
C TYR A 330 10.04 -21.97 12.82
N ILE A 331 9.64 -23.23 12.82
CA ILE A 331 8.44 -23.68 12.10
C ILE A 331 7.46 -24.30 13.09
N GLY A 332 6.18 -23.93 13.04
CA GLY A 332 5.16 -24.54 13.90
C GLY A 332 4.73 -25.90 13.35
N ASN A 333 3.68 -25.92 12.53
CA ASN A 333 3.18 -27.13 11.90
C ASN A 333 3.68 -27.28 10.46
N ILE A 334 4.11 -28.47 10.09
CA ILE A 334 4.38 -28.85 8.70
C ILE A 334 3.41 -29.97 8.33
N THR A 335 2.57 -29.73 7.34
CA THR A 335 1.67 -30.74 6.77
C THR A 335 1.96 -30.91 5.29
N ILE A 336 2.42 -32.09 4.90
CA ILE A 336 2.61 -32.47 3.50
C ILE A 336 1.60 -33.57 3.21
N SER A 337 0.61 -33.31 2.35
CA SER A 337 -0.57 -34.16 2.15
C SER A 337 -0.81 -34.51 0.67
N SER A 338 0.24 -34.98 -0.01
CA SER A 338 0.31 -35.03 -1.47
C SER A 338 0.54 -36.44 -2.03
N ARG A 339 0.12 -36.67 -3.29
CA ARG A 339 0.59 -37.83 -4.06
C ARG A 339 1.94 -37.49 -4.68
N SER A 340 3.01 -37.65 -3.91
CA SER A 340 4.38 -37.49 -4.41
C SER A 340 5.22 -38.73 -4.20
N ALA A 341 6.16 -38.95 -5.13
CA ALA A 341 7.17 -40.01 -5.00
C ALA A 341 8.08 -39.75 -3.78
N HIS A 342 8.31 -38.47 -3.45
CA HIS A 342 9.11 -38.10 -2.29
C HIS A 342 8.40 -37.04 -1.46
N GLN A 343 8.40 -37.23 -0.15
CA GLN A 343 8.03 -36.19 0.82
C GLN A 343 9.20 -35.98 1.77
N HIS A 344 9.70 -34.76 1.90
CA HIS A 344 10.91 -34.51 2.68
C HIS A 344 10.89 -33.27 3.57
N LEU A 345 11.59 -33.40 4.69
CA LEU A 345 12.12 -32.29 5.47
C LEU A 345 13.64 -32.45 5.52
N LEU A 346 14.36 -31.57 4.83
CA LEU A 346 15.82 -31.60 4.76
C LEU A 346 16.38 -30.37 5.46
N VAL A 347 17.25 -30.60 6.45
CA VAL A 347 17.99 -29.56 7.16
C VAL A 347 19.47 -29.79 6.89
N ASP A 348 20.10 -28.89 6.15
CA ASP A 348 21.52 -28.95 5.79
C ASP A 348 22.26 -27.73 6.36
N GLY A 349 23.28 -27.95 7.18
CA GLY A 349 24.11 -26.88 7.74
C GLY A 349 23.36 -25.81 8.56
N SER A 350 22.14 -26.09 9.03
CA SER A 350 21.22 -25.10 9.61
C SER A 350 20.70 -25.48 10.99
N ARG A 351 20.08 -24.51 11.68
CA ARG A 351 19.29 -24.76 12.88
C ARG A 351 17.79 -24.69 12.60
N LEU A 352 17.09 -25.82 12.69
CA LEU A 352 15.63 -25.89 12.69
C LEU A 352 15.12 -26.07 14.12
N THR A 353 14.16 -25.25 14.51
CA THR A 353 13.30 -25.48 15.68
C THR A 353 11.87 -25.64 15.19
N ASN A 354 11.42 -26.88 15.07
CA ASN A 354 9.99 -27.16 14.94
C ASN A 354 9.38 -27.25 16.35
N HIS A 355 8.32 -26.51 16.62
CA HIS A 355 7.74 -26.40 17.97
C HIS A 355 6.31 -26.95 18.09
N ALA A 356 5.78 -27.62 17.06
CA ALA A 356 4.43 -28.18 17.11
C ALA A 356 4.31 -29.58 16.48
N SER A 357 4.20 -29.72 15.16
CA SER A 357 4.02 -31.04 14.54
C SER A 357 4.53 -31.13 13.11
N CYS A 358 4.91 -32.34 12.70
CA CYS A 358 5.30 -32.68 11.33
C CYS A 358 4.48 -33.87 10.85
N ASN A 359 3.56 -33.62 9.92
CA ASN A 359 2.60 -34.60 9.41
C ASN A 359 2.84 -34.86 7.92
N PHE A 360 3.18 -36.10 7.58
CA PHE A 360 3.38 -36.58 6.22
C PHE A 360 2.26 -37.55 5.85
N THR A 361 1.27 -37.06 5.13
CA THR A 361 0.05 -37.77 4.75
C THR A 361 -0.07 -37.87 3.22
N GLY A 362 -0.86 -38.82 2.75
CA GLY A 362 -0.93 -39.13 1.32
C GLY A 362 0.22 -40.03 0.87
N GLY A 363 -0.11 -40.96 -0.03
CA GLY A 363 0.82 -41.90 -0.65
C GLY A 363 0.07 -42.72 -1.70
N SER A 364 0.67 -42.88 -2.88
CA SER A 364 0.26 -43.87 -3.88
C SER A 364 0.95 -45.21 -3.63
N ALA A 365 0.35 -46.35 -3.97
CA ALA A 365 1.06 -47.62 -3.96
C ALA A 365 2.31 -47.54 -4.88
N GLY A 366 3.51 -47.61 -4.29
CA GLY A 366 4.79 -47.38 -4.97
C GLY A 366 5.88 -46.85 -4.03
N ASN A 367 7.10 -46.63 -4.54
CA ASN A 367 8.30 -46.18 -3.80
C ASN A 367 8.16 -44.75 -3.21
N ASN A 368 7.20 -44.50 -2.33
CA ASN A 368 7.13 -43.24 -1.61
C ASN A 368 8.23 -43.22 -0.56
N GLN A 369 9.25 -42.38 -0.76
CA GLN A 369 10.24 -42.16 0.28
C GLN A 369 9.82 -40.94 1.10
N LYS A 370 9.48 -41.20 2.37
CA LYS A 370 9.25 -40.17 3.37
C LYS A 370 10.52 -40.01 4.17
N LEU A 371 11.17 -38.87 4.02
CA LEU A 371 12.56 -38.71 4.39
C LEU A 371 12.76 -37.43 5.21
N ALA A 372 13.20 -37.61 6.45
CA ALA A 372 13.61 -36.50 7.30
C ALA A 372 15.10 -36.62 7.55
N ILE A 373 15.90 -35.73 6.94
CA ILE A 373 17.37 -35.77 7.07
C ILE A 373 17.88 -34.47 7.65
N VAL A 374 18.80 -34.59 8.61
CA VAL A 374 19.61 -33.50 9.15
C VAL A 374 21.07 -33.78 8.80
N ARG A 375 21.70 -32.94 7.97
CA ARG A 375 23.12 -33.01 7.63
C ARG A 375 23.82 -31.78 8.18
N GLY A 376 24.87 -31.95 8.98
CA GLY A 376 25.72 -30.82 9.42
C GLY A 376 25.03 -29.70 10.22
N GLY A 377 23.83 -29.94 10.76
CA GLY A 377 23.03 -28.94 11.49
C GLY A 377 22.34 -29.50 12.73
N LEU A 378 21.53 -28.68 13.40
CA LEU A 378 20.73 -29.06 14.56
C LEU A 378 19.24 -28.93 14.24
N ALA A 379 18.50 -30.04 14.25
CA ALA A 379 17.05 -30.01 14.22
C ALA A 379 16.50 -30.38 15.60
N THR A 380 15.79 -29.43 16.21
CA THR A 380 14.92 -29.70 17.35
C THR A 380 13.51 -29.79 16.81
N VAL A 381 12.85 -30.94 16.97
CA VAL A 381 11.42 -31.06 16.64
C VAL A 381 10.69 -31.42 17.92
N ALA A 382 9.91 -30.47 18.42
CA ALA A 382 9.00 -30.67 19.52
C ALA A 382 7.62 -31.07 18.99
N GLY A 383 7.00 -32.04 19.66
CA GLY A 383 5.66 -32.54 19.39
C GLY A 383 5.59 -33.79 18.50
N ASN A 384 4.37 -34.15 18.10
CA ASN A 384 4.10 -35.45 17.51
C ASN A 384 4.37 -35.45 16.00
N GLY A 385 5.16 -36.41 15.54
CA GLY A 385 5.39 -36.66 14.12
C GLY A 385 4.55 -37.84 13.62
N TYR A 386 3.85 -37.68 12.50
CA TYR A 386 3.01 -38.75 11.95
C TYR A 386 3.31 -38.97 10.47
N SER A 387 3.67 -40.21 10.12
CA SER A 387 3.87 -40.65 8.74
C SER A 387 3.01 -41.88 8.47
N ARG A 388 2.06 -41.80 7.52
CA ARG A 388 1.25 -42.94 7.05
C ARG A 388 1.25 -43.03 5.54
N GLY A 389 1.77 -44.11 4.98
CA GLY A 389 1.77 -44.39 3.54
C GLY A 389 1.27 -45.80 3.22
N ALA A 390 1.07 -46.08 1.94
CA ALA A 390 0.72 -47.40 1.42
C ALA A 390 1.85 -47.85 0.48
N GLY A 391 2.58 -48.91 0.84
CA GLY A 391 3.72 -49.44 0.06
C GLY A 391 4.97 -49.68 0.91
N ASN A 392 6.10 -50.00 0.25
CA ASN A 392 7.44 -50.15 0.84
C ASN A 392 7.98 -48.80 1.34
N ASP A 393 7.33 -48.21 2.34
CA ASP A 393 7.70 -46.92 2.92
C ASP A 393 9.02 -47.05 3.70
N ALA A 394 10.14 -46.66 3.08
CA ALA A 394 11.40 -46.48 3.79
C ALA A 394 11.36 -45.15 4.56
N ASN A 395 10.81 -45.18 5.78
CA ASN A 395 10.90 -44.04 6.69
C ASN A 395 12.33 -43.99 7.27
N GLN A 396 13.15 -43.03 6.85
CA GLN A 396 14.50 -42.84 7.39
C GLN A 396 14.59 -41.49 8.11
N ALA A 397 14.96 -41.54 9.39
CA ALA A 397 15.44 -40.39 10.14
C ALA A 397 16.98 -40.52 10.23
N VAL A 398 17.71 -39.57 9.62
CA VAL A 398 19.18 -39.62 9.59
C VAL A 398 19.73 -38.29 10.12
N GLY A 399 20.53 -38.34 11.20
CA GLY A 399 21.17 -37.17 11.83
C GLY A 399 20.99 -37.11 13.36
N VAL A 400 21.52 -36.06 14.01
CA VAL A 400 21.32 -35.79 15.45
C VAL A 400 19.97 -35.08 15.64
N TRP A 401 19.00 -35.80 16.18
CA TRP A 401 17.68 -35.27 16.53
C TRP A 401 17.60 -35.02 18.02
N SER A 402 17.25 -33.79 18.44
CA SER A 402 16.69 -33.57 19.77
C SER A 402 15.17 -33.55 19.61
N ALA A 403 14.56 -34.73 19.60
CA ALA A 403 13.11 -34.86 19.52
C ALA A 403 12.50 -34.75 20.92
N HIS A 404 11.64 -33.76 21.13
CA HIS A 404 10.84 -33.61 22.35
C HIS A 404 9.36 -33.89 22.00
N GLY A 405 9.00 -35.16 21.78
CA GLY A 405 7.66 -35.58 21.36
C GLY A 405 7.62 -37.01 20.81
N SER A 406 6.43 -37.53 20.49
CA SER A 406 6.28 -38.91 19.96
C SER A 406 6.23 -38.94 18.43
N TRP A 407 7.09 -39.73 17.79
CA TRP A 407 7.08 -39.92 16.34
C TRP A 407 6.54 -41.31 16.00
N CYS A 408 5.48 -41.37 15.20
CA CYS A 408 4.87 -42.61 14.75
C CYS A 408 5.02 -42.75 13.23
N PHE A 409 5.74 -43.80 12.82
CA PHE A 409 5.85 -44.21 11.43
C PHE A 409 4.97 -45.45 11.21
N TYR A 410 3.90 -45.31 10.44
CA TYR A 410 3.02 -46.41 10.04
C TYR A 410 3.25 -46.74 8.57
N GLY A 411 4.05 -47.78 8.31
CA GLY A 411 4.13 -48.44 7.01
C GLY A 411 3.48 -49.82 7.11
N ASN A 412 2.85 -50.29 6.03
CA ASN A 412 2.46 -51.70 5.96
C ASN A 412 3.73 -52.55 5.94
N ARG A 413 3.89 -53.45 6.92
CA ARG A 413 4.82 -54.58 6.78
C ARG A 413 4.28 -55.51 5.70
N THR A 414 5.00 -55.65 4.60
CA THR A 414 5.03 -56.87 3.80
C THR A 414 6.46 -57.19 3.46
#